data_AF-A0A9X4E7T0-F1
#
_entry.id   AF-A0A9X4E7T0-F1
#
_cell.length_a   1.000
_cell.length_b   1.000
_cell.length_c   1.000
_cell.angle_alpha   90.00
_cell.angle_beta   90.00
_cell.angle_gamma   90.00
#
_symmetry.space_group_name_H-M   'P 1'
#
loop_
_entity.id
_entity.type
_entity.pdbx_description
1 polymer ?
#
loop_
_entity_poly.entity_id
_entity_poly.type
_entity_poly.pdbx_seq_one_letter_code
_entity_poly.pdbx_strand_id
1 'polypeptide(L)'
;MLAVDARHIQATPDPTGLVYVNGAPITGVSRDTHYSTPFGHAEQTLLRITASDAWMVSPILTVNNHFSFMNRDLDILRNGDGGGVSANGSLSGRQLRRQHDALNDYTYELEPVWTFHTGGIGHTLLTGLSVEHQDLHANRATADLPAIVNVFDPVILETPSTPPGVQA
;
A
#
# COMPACT_ATOMS: atom_id res chain seq x y z
N MET A 1 15.44 9.13 19.88
CA MET A 1 14.79 9.93 18.82
C MET A 1 13.29 9.64 18.84
N LEU A 2 12.44 10.65 18.66
CA LEU A 2 10.99 10.48 18.50
C LEU A 2 10.59 11.11 17.17
N ALA A 3 9.81 10.40 16.36
CA ALA A 3 9.25 10.91 15.13
C ALA A 3 7.77 10.51 15.01
N VAL A 4 6.97 11.46 14.50
CA VAL A 4 5.54 11.31 14.27
C VAL A 4 5.26 11.73 12.82
N ASP A 5 4.60 10.85 12.07
CA ASP A 5 4.14 11.09 10.70
C ASP A 5 2.62 10.92 10.66
N ALA A 6 1.90 12.01 10.41
CA ALA A 6 0.45 12.01 10.30
C ALA A 6 0.07 12.59 8.93
N ARG A 7 -0.65 11.82 8.12
CA ARG A 7 -1.00 12.18 6.75
C ARG A 7 -2.44 11.83 6.42
N HIS A 8 -3.09 12.74 5.71
CA HIS A 8 -4.27 12.47 4.90
C HIS A 8 -3.84 12.51 3.44
N ILE A 9 -4.07 11.44 2.70
CA ILE A 9 -3.61 11.28 1.31
C ILE A 9 -4.82 10.98 0.45
N GLN A 10 -5.00 11.77 -0.60
CA GLN A 10 -5.98 11.54 -1.64
C GLN A 10 -5.26 11.33 -2.96
N ALA A 11 -5.68 10.32 -3.70
CA ALA A 11 -5.16 10.02 -5.03
C ALA A 11 -6.27 9.48 -5.93
N THR A 12 -6.08 9.63 -7.23
CA THR A 12 -6.88 8.96 -8.27
C THR A 12 -6.01 7.85 -8.85
N PRO A 13 -6.26 6.57 -8.50
CA PRO A 13 -5.46 5.46 -9.02
C PRO A 13 -5.66 5.34 -10.53
N ASP A 14 -4.57 5.17 -11.28
CA ASP A 14 -4.63 4.68 -12.66
C ASP A 14 -4.11 3.22 -12.72
N PRO A 15 -4.94 2.25 -12.31
CA PRO A 15 -4.50 0.88 -12.12
C PRO A 15 -4.27 0.11 -13.42
N THR A 16 -4.69 0.64 -14.58
CA THR A 16 -4.62 -0.10 -15.84
C THR A 16 -3.23 -0.08 -16.46
N GLY A 17 -2.42 0.95 -16.15
CA GLY A 17 -1.05 1.06 -16.63
C GLY A 17 -0.93 1.01 -18.16
N LEU A 18 0.22 0.55 -18.65
CA LEU A 18 0.46 0.35 -20.09
C LEU A 18 -0.22 -0.93 -20.57
N VAL A 19 -1.12 -0.81 -21.55
CA VAL A 19 -1.78 -1.94 -22.20
C VAL A 19 -0.81 -2.67 -23.13
N TYR A 20 -0.82 -4.00 -23.10
CA TYR A 20 -0.01 -4.84 -23.99
C TYR A 20 -0.90 -5.58 -25.00
N VAL A 21 -0.48 -5.60 -26.26
CA VAL A 21 -1.10 -6.38 -27.34
C VAL A 21 -0.02 -7.27 -27.95
N ASN A 22 -0.27 -8.58 -28.04
CA ASN A 22 0.67 -9.55 -28.62
C ASN A 22 2.09 -9.50 -27.99
N GLY A 23 2.18 -9.23 -26.69
CA GLY A 23 3.45 -9.19 -25.96
C GLY A 23 4.26 -7.90 -26.09
N ALA A 24 3.73 -6.88 -26.78
CA ALA A 24 4.34 -5.56 -26.89
C ALA A 24 3.40 -4.47 -26.32
N PRO A 25 3.94 -3.37 -25.75
CA PRO A 25 3.10 -2.25 -25.35
C PRO A 25 2.39 -1.65 -26.57
N ILE A 26 1.15 -1.23 -26.41
CA ILE A 26 0.42 -0.52 -27.47
C ILE A 26 1.14 0.76 -27.86
N THR A 27 1.09 1.10 -29.15
CA THR A 27 1.69 2.31 -29.71
C THR A 27 0.67 3.11 -30.49
N GLY A 28 0.89 4.41 -30.67
CA GLY A 28 0.00 5.27 -31.46
C GLY A 28 -1.21 5.80 -30.70
N VAL A 29 -1.27 5.59 -29.38
CA VAL A 29 -2.25 6.21 -28.47
C VAL A 29 -1.62 7.42 -27.77
N SER A 30 -2.45 8.38 -27.36
CA SER A 30 -1.98 9.53 -26.59
C SER A 30 -1.46 9.10 -25.23
N ARG A 31 -0.53 9.88 -24.66
CA ARG A 31 -0.09 9.70 -23.26
C ARG A 31 -1.18 10.05 -22.25
N ASP A 32 -2.18 10.83 -22.67
CA ASP A 32 -3.33 11.22 -21.85
C ASP A 32 -4.50 10.24 -21.97
N THR A 33 -4.32 9.14 -22.70
CA THR A 33 -5.35 8.10 -22.86
C THR A 33 -5.44 7.25 -21.60
N HIS A 34 -6.64 7.18 -21.01
CA HIS A 34 -6.91 6.36 -19.83
C HIS A 34 -7.79 5.14 -20.16
N TYR A 35 -7.50 4.03 -19.49
CA TYR A 35 -8.26 2.76 -19.59
C TYR A 35 -8.98 2.42 -18.29
N SER A 36 -8.76 3.23 -17.27
CA SER A 36 -9.34 3.14 -15.95
C SER A 36 -10.67 3.89 -15.86
N THR A 37 -11.44 3.57 -14.82
CA THR A 37 -12.70 4.26 -14.54
C THR A 37 -12.43 5.73 -14.16
N PRO A 38 -13.23 6.71 -14.64
CA PRO A 38 -12.95 8.13 -14.39
C PRO A 38 -13.28 8.58 -12.97
N PHE A 39 -13.90 7.73 -12.16
CA PHE A 39 -14.33 8.02 -10.79
C PHE A 39 -13.60 7.17 -9.75
N GLY A 40 -12.43 6.64 -10.10
CA GLY A 40 -11.58 5.94 -9.14
C GLY A 40 -11.02 6.90 -8.08
N HIS A 41 -10.90 6.42 -6.85
CA HIS A 41 -10.33 7.18 -5.74
C HIS A 41 -9.53 6.28 -4.81
N ALA A 42 -8.61 6.89 -4.10
CA ALA A 42 -7.92 6.31 -2.96
C ALA A 42 -7.79 7.40 -1.90
N GLU A 43 -8.43 7.19 -0.76
CA GLU A 43 -8.33 8.05 0.41
C GLU A 43 -7.68 7.26 1.53
N GLN A 44 -6.66 7.84 2.15
CA GLN A 44 -5.91 7.19 3.20
C GLN A 44 -5.61 8.16 4.34
N THR A 45 -5.95 7.75 5.56
CA THR A 45 -5.41 8.37 6.77
C THR A 45 -4.32 7.46 7.34
N LEU A 46 -3.20 8.05 7.73
CA LEU A 46 -2.06 7.36 8.32
C LEU A 46 -1.57 8.14 9.54
N LEU A 47 -1.39 7.44 10.66
CA LEU A 47 -0.61 7.88 11.80
C LEU A 47 0.50 6.88 12.03
N ARG A 48 1.75 7.34 12.07
CA ARG A 48 2.91 6.55 12.43
C ARG A 48 3.69 7.23 13.53
N ILE A 49 4.04 6.49 14.55
CA ILE A 49 4.90 6.92 15.65
C ILE A 49 6.10 6.00 15.67
N THR A 50 7.30 6.57 15.74
CA THR A 50 8.52 5.81 15.96
C THR A 50 9.31 6.46 17.08
N ALA A 51 9.76 5.65 18.03
CA ALA A 51 10.59 6.07 19.13
C ALA A 51 11.80 5.14 19.25
N SER A 52 12.97 5.72 19.47
CA SER A 52 14.18 4.99 19.75
C SER A 52 14.93 5.61 20.91
N ASP A 53 15.58 4.78 21.70
CA ASP A 53 16.47 5.20 22.77
C ASP A 53 17.69 4.29 22.84
N ALA A 54 18.84 4.85 23.17
CA ALA A 54 20.06 4.11 23.38
C ALA A 54 20.62 4.46 24.76
N TRP A 55 20.49 3.53 25.68
CA TRP A 55 20.90 3.73 27.06
C TRP A 55 22.19 2.97 27.36
N MET A 56 23.27 3.71 27.59
CA MET A 56 24.51 3.14 28.12
C MET A 56 24.34 2.84 29.60
N VAL A 57 23.95 1.61 29.93
CA VAL A 57 23.74 1.13 31.30
C VAL A 57 25.07 1.08 32.06
N SER A 58 26.13 0.68 31.38
CA SER A 58 27.51 0.64 31.91
C SER A 58 28.52 0.73 30.76
N PRO A 59 29.83 0.87 31.03
CA PRO A 59 30.84 0.89 29.97
C PRO A 59 30.87 -0.35 29.07
N ILE A 60 30.30 -1.48 29.52
CA ILE A 60 30.27 -2.74 28.77
C ILE A 60 28.89 -3.08 28.23
N LEU A 61 27.85 -2.30 28.52
CA LEU A 61 26.47 -2.62 28.17
C LEU A 61 25.73 -1.36 27.69
N THR A 62 25.29 -1.40 26.44
CA THR A 62 24.30 -0.47 25.89
C THR A 62 23.01 -1.22 25.62
N VAL A 63 21.88 -0.64 25.97
CA VAL A 63 20.55 -1.18 25.66
C VAL A 63 19.89 -0.25 24.64
N ASN A 64 19.61 -0.78 23.46
CA ASN A 64 18.83 -0.05 22.46
C ASN A 64 17.37 -0.48 22.55
N ASN A 65 16.48 0.50 22.45
CA ASN A 65 15.05 0.32 22.42
C ASN A 65 14.53 0.92 21.13
N HIS A 66 13.66 0.20 20.43
CA HIS A 66 12.96 0.71 19.28
C HIS A 66 11.47 0.37 19.39
N PHE A 67 10.63 1.35 19.14
CA PHE A 67 9.17 1.22 19.14
C PHE A 67 8.64 1.83 17.86
N SER A 68 7.76 1.11 17.18
CA SER A 68 6.97 1.62 16.08
C SER A 68 5.51 1.31 16.30
N PHE A 69 4.66 2.27 15.98
CA PHE A 69 3.22 2.11 15.91
C PHE A 69 2.74 2.71 14.60
N MET A 70 1.79 2.05 13.94
CA MET A 70 1.09 2.61 12.81
C MET A 70 -0.41 2.29 12.90
N ASN A 71 -1.21 3.30 12.55
CA ASN A 71 -2.62 3.16 12.30
C ASN A 71 -2.90 3.70 10.89
N ARG A 72 -3.60 2.92 10.08
CA ARG A 72 -3.90 3.25 8.69
C ARG A 72 -5.34 2.88 8.36
N ASP A 73 -6.09 3.83 7.87
CA ASP A 73 -7.42 3.65 7.31
C ASP A 73 -7.37 3.99 5.82
N LEU A 74 -7.96 3.16 4.97
CA LEU A 74 -7.85 3.25 3.53
C LEU A 74 -9.19 2.88 2.86
N ASP A 75 -9.78 3.81 2.10
CA ASP A 75 -10.88 3.54 1.18
C ASP A 75 -10.40 3.72 -0.26
N ILE A 76 -10.59 2.70 -1.10
CA ILE A 76 -10.21 2.72 -2.51
C ILE A 76 -11.36 2.22 -3.37
N LEU A 77 -11.59 2.96 -4.46
CA LEU A 77 -12.31 2.47 -5.64
C LEU A 77 -11.37 2.51 -6.84
N ARG A 78 -11.11 1.35 -7.45
CA ARG A 78 -10.20 1.24 -8.59
C ARG A 78 -10.61 0.14 -9.55
N ASN A 79 -10.11 0.12 -10.78
CA ASN A 79 -10.19 -1.10 -11.57
C ASN A 79 -9.41 -2.24 -10.90
N GLY A 80 -10.02 -3.42 -10.87
CA GLY A 80 -9.42 -4.67 -10.42
C GLY A 80 -8.60 -5.35 -11.52
N ASP A 81 -8.01 -6.49 -11.17
CA ASP A 81 -6.95 -7.12 -11.95
C ASP A 81 -7.46 -8.13 -13.01
N GLY A 82 -8.74 -8.08 -13.39
CA GLY A 82 -9.39 -9.07 -14.26
C GLY A 82 -9.25 -8.86 -15.77
N GLY A 83 -8.71 -7.72 -16.22
CA GLY A 83 -8.75 -7.31 -17.63
C GLY A 83 -7.77 -8.07 -18.53
N GLY A 84 -8.25 -8.55 -19.67
CA GLY A 84 -7.44 -9.19 -20.72
C GLY A 84 -7.61 -8.50 -22.08
N VAL A 85 -6.50 -8.29 -22.78
CA VAL A 85 -6.50 -7.73 -24.14
C VAL A 85 -6.47 -8.86 -25.16
N SER A 86 -7.46 -8.86 -26.04
CA SER A 86 -7.57 -9.83 -27.12
C SER A 86 -6.77 -9.39 -28.35
N ALA A 87 -6.48 -10.33 -29.25
CA ALA A 87 -5.65 -10.07 -30.45
C ALA A 87 -6.26 -9.03 -31.41
N ASN A 88 -7.57 -8.79 -31.34
CA ASN A 88 -8.26 -7.76 -32.10
C ASN A 88 -8.23 -6.38 -31.42
N GLY A 89 -7.56 -6.24 -30.28
CA GLY A 89 -7.43 -4.97 -29.56
C GLY A 89 -8.64 -4.62 -28.67
N SER A 90 -9.44 -5.58 -28.23
CA SER A 90 -10.46 -5.34 -27.19
C SER A 90 -9.95 -5.71 -25.79
N LEU A 91 -10.13 -4.81 -24.82
CA LEU A 91 -9.90 -5.06 -23.39
C LEU A 91 -11.22 -5.48 -22.72
N SER A 92 -11.31 -6.75 -22.34
CA SER A 92 -12.51 -7.36 -21.73
C SER A 92 -12.19 -7.96 -20.36
N GLY A 93 -13.20 -8.42 -19.61
CA GLY A 93 -13.01 -8.92 -18.23
C GLY A 93 -12.62 -7.82 -17.24
N ARG A 94 -12.85 -6.56 -17.58
CA ARG A 94 -12.56 -5.42 -16.71
C ARG A 94 -13.42 -5.55 -15.45
N GLN A 95 -12.84 -5.24 -14.30
CA GLN A 95 -13.55 -5.25 -13.02
C GLN A 95 -13.34 -3.91 -12.32
N LEU A 96 -14.33 -3.50 -11.54
CA LEU A 96 -14.25 -2.46 -10.53
C LEU A 96 -14.08 -3.15 -9.17
N ARG A 97 -13.21 -2.60 -8.31
CA ARG A 97 -12.99 -3.08 -6.95
C ARG A 97 -13.13 -1.91 -5.99
N ARG A 98 -14.07 -2.06 -5.04
CA ARG A 98 -14.13 -1.24 -3.84
C ARG A 98 -13.45 -1.99 -2.71
N GLN A 99 -12.61 -1.31 -1.95
CA GLN A 99 -11.85 -1.89 -0.87
C GLN A 99 -11.74 -0.89 0.28
N HIS A 100 -12.05 -1.36 1.49
CA HIS A 100 -11.80 -0.63 2.73
C HIS A 100 -10.89 -1.46 3.61
N ASP A 101 -9.72 -0.92 3.95
CA ASP A 101 -8.75 -1.56 4.84
C ASP A 101 -8.49 -0.67 6.06
N ALA A 102 -8.61 -1.24 7.25
CA ALA A 102 -8.16 -0.65 8.50
C ALA A 102 -7.05 -1.52 9.10
N LEU A 103 -5.89 -0.92 9.35
CA LEU A 103 -4.70 -1.57 9.87
C LEU A 103 -4.24 -0.86 11.14
N ASN A 104 -3.92 -1.64 12.15
CA ASN A 104 -3.28 -1.17 13.36
C ASN A 104 -2.14 -2.12 13.72
N ASP A 105 -0.90 -1.61 13.75
CA ASP A 105 0.29 -2.39 14.02
C ASP A 105 1.18 -1.70 15.05
N TYR A 106 1.84 -2.50 15.87
CA TYR A 106 2.97 -2.02 16.65
C TYR A 106 4.05 -3.07 16.79
N THR A 107 5.27 -2.59 16.93
CA THR A 107 6.46 -3.38 17.16
C THR A 107 7.27 -2.73 18.27
N TYR A 108 7.79 -3.55 19.17
CA TYR A 108 8.79 -3.13 20.15
C TYR A 108 9.97 -4.09 20.10
N GLU A 109 11.17 -3.52 20.05
CA GLU A 109 12.45 -4.23 19.99
C GLU A 109 13.33 -3.75 21.13
N LEU A 110 13.90 -4.71 21.87
CA LEU A 110 14.84 -4.50 22.96
C LEU A 110 16.14 -5.21 22.62
N GLU A 111 17.23 -4.45 22.48
CA GLU A 111 18.52 -4.94 21.99
C GLU A 111 19.69 -4.58 22.92
N PRO A 112 20.02 -5.44 23.90
CA PRO A 112 21.25 -5.31 24.68
C PRO A 112 22.50 -5.65 23.85
N VAL A 113 23.45 -4.72 23.81
CA VAL A 113 24.77 -4.86 23.20
C VAL A 113 25.83 -4.84 24.29
N TRP A 114 26.52 -5.96 24.47
CA TRP A 114 27.62 -6.11 25.40
C TRP A 114 28.95 -5.97 24.68
N THR A 115 29.88 -5.18 25.22
CA THR A 115 31.25 -5.07 24.72
C THR A 115 32.24 -5.35 25.85
N PHE A 116 33.02 -6.43 25.76
CA PHE A 116 33.91 -6.87 26.85
C PHE A 116 35.18 -7.54 26.30
N HIS A 117 36.19 -7.75 27.15
CA HIS A 117 37.45 -8.37 26.77
C HIS A 117 37.71 -9.66 27.55
N THR A 118 38.18 -10.71 26.88
CA THR A 118 38.68 -11.92 27.54
C THR A 118 40.01 -12.35 26.89
N GLY A 119 41.04 -12.55 27.69
CA GLY A 119 42.34 -13.05 27.21
C GLY A 119 43.01 -12.21 26.10
N GLY A 120 42.81 -10.89 26.09
CA GLY A 120 43.32 -9.99 25.04
C GLY A 120 42.46 -9.91 23.77
N ILE A 121 41.32 -10.60 23.73
CA ILE A 121 40.35 -10.56 22.63
C ILE A 121 39.16 -9.68 23.05
N GLY A 122 38.78 -8.72 22.20
CA GLY A 122 37.55 -7.94 22.36
C GLY A 122 36.34 -8.66 21.77
N HIS A 123 35.23 -8.68 22.50
CA HIS A 123 33.97 -9.31 22.14
C HIS A 123 32.87 -8.27 22.07
N THR A 124 31.95 -8.46 21.12
CA THR A 124 30.66 -7.77 21.08
C THR A 124 29.55 -8.81 20.99
N LEU A 125 28.63 -8.82 21.95
CA LEU A 125 27.46 -9.69 21.97
C LEU A 125 26.19 -8.84 21.85
N LEU A 126 25.49 -8.97 20.74
CA LEU A 126 24.13 -8.46 20.55
C LEU A 126 23.13 -9.57 20.90
N THR A 127 22.18 -9.27 21.75
CA THR A 127 21.03 -10.13 22.08
C THR A 127 19.75 -9.30 22.04
N GLY A 128 18.58 -9.91 22.23
CA GLY A 128 17.34 -9.15 22.29
C GLY A 128 16.08 -9.97 22.11
N LEU A 129 14.97 -9.24 22.06
CA LEU A 129 13.64 -9.74 21.71
C LEU A 129 12.88 -8.70 20.90
N SER A 130 11.93 -9.18 20.10
CA SER A 130 10.93 -8.34 19.44
C SER A 130 9.52 -8.84 19.79
N VAL A 131 8.60 -7.89 19.94
CA VAL A 131 7.17 -8.16 20.09
C VAL A 131 6.44 -7.39 19.01
N GLU A 132 5.58 -8.08 18.28
CA GLU A 132 4.78 -7.53 17.21
C GLU A 132 3.31 -7.89 17.40
N HIS A 133 2.45 -6.94 17.11
CA HIS A 133 1.02 -7.16 17.02
C HIS A 133 0.46 -6.39 15.83
N GLN A 134 -0.35 -7.08 15.04
CA GLN A 134 -1.01 -6.52 13.86
C GLN A 134 -2.46 -6.94 13.84
N ASP A 135 -3.35 -5.97 13.69
CA ASP A 135 -4.77 -6.16 13.40
C ASP A 135 -5.10 -5.55 12.02
N LEU A 136 -5.77 -6.33 11.17
CA LEU A 136 -6.13 -5.94 9.82
C LEU A 136 -7.58 -6.35 9.54
N HIS A 137 -8.41 -5.35 9.29
CA HIS A 137 -9.75 -5.51 8.74
C HIS A 137 -9.75 -5.08 7.28
N ALA A 138 -10.10 -6.01 6.38
CA ALA A 138 -10.20 -5.74 4.96
C ALA A 138 -11.58 -6.16 4.45
N ASN A 139 -12.28 -5.25 3.79
CA ASN A 139 -13.53 -5.53 3.09
C ASN A 139 -13.35 -5.23 1.61
N ARG A 140 -13.84 -6.13 0.74
CA ARG A 140 -13.70 -6.01 -0.70
C ARG A 140 -15.02 -6.36 -1.38
N ALA A 141 -15.38 -5.55 -2.37
CA ALA A 141 -16.48 -5.82 -3.28
C ALA A 141 -16.02 -5.60 -4.73
N THR A 142 -16.55 -6.40 -5.65
CA THR A 142 -16.21 -6.32 -7.07
C THR A 142 -17.45 -6.23 -7.94
N ALA A 143 -17.34 -5.50 -9.05
CA ALA A 143 -18.34 -5.46 -10.10
C ALA A 143 -17.67 -5.61 -11.47
N ASP A 144 -18.32 -6.26 -12.41
CA ASP A 144 -17.81 -6.34 -13.78
C ASP A 144 -18.10 -5.05 -14.54
N LEU A 145 -17.14 -4.60 -15.33
CA LEU A 145 -17.23 -3.41 -16.17
C LEU A 145 -17.37 -3.81 -17.65
N PRO A 146 -18.03 -2.97 -18.47
CA PRO A 146 -18.06 -3.17 -19.91
C PRO A 146 -16.65 -3.24 -20.51
N ALA A 147 -16.51 -4.03 -21.56
CA ALA A 147 -15.29 -4.10 -22.34
C ALA A 147 -15.02 -2.77 -23.05
N ILE A 148 -13.74 -2.42 -23.19
CA ILE A 148 -13.30 -1.41 -24.14
C ILE A 148 -13.13 -2.11 -25.48
N VAL A 149 -13.97 -1.74 -26.44
CA VAL A 149 -14.04 -2.41 -27.75
C VAL A 149 -12.78 -2.18 -28.58
N ASN A 150 -12.18 -1.00 -28.47
CA ASN A 150 -10.95 -0.63 -29.18
C ASN A 150 -9.95 0.02 -28.21
N VAL A 151 -8.85 -0.66 -27.89
CA VAL A 151 -7.81 -0.09 -27.02
C VAL A 151 -7.01 1.05 -27.68
N PHE A 152 -7.08 1.22 -29.00
CA PHE A 152 -6.44 2.32 -29.71
C PHE A 152 -7.28 3.60 -29.73
N ASP A 153 -8.57 3.50 -29.38
CA ASP A 153 -9.51 4.61 -29.22
C ASP A 153 -10.49 4.25 -28.09
N PRO A 154 -10.03 4.25 -26.82
CA PRO A 154 -10.81 3.70 -25.74
C PRO A 154 -11.98 4.61 -25.38
N VAL A 155 -13.18 4.03 -25.36
CA VAL A 155 -14.39 4.67 -24.85
C VAL A 155 -14.74 4.06 -23.50
N ILE A 156 -14.66 4.87 -22.45
CA ILE A 156 -15.01 4.47 -21.09
C ILE A 156 -16.49 4.80 -20.87
N LEU A 157 -17.32 3.76 -20.78
CA LEU A 157 -18.79 3.89 -20.72
C LEU A 157 -19.30 3.95 -19.28
N GLU A 158 -18.53 3.48 -18.31
CA GLU A 158 -18.97 3.48 -16.92
C GLU A 158 -19.12 4.88 -16.34
N THR A 159 -20.20 5.07 -15.58
CA THR A 159 -20.48 6.28 -14.81
C THR A 159 -20.65 5.92 -13.33
N PRO A 160 -20.43 6.85 -12.39
CA PRO A 160 -20.74 6.59 -10.99
C PRO A 160 -22.22 6.23 -10.85
N SER A 161 -22.54 5.11 -10.21
CA SER A 161 -23.85 4.99 -9.58
C SER A 161 -23.86 5.99 -8.41
N THR A 162 -24.96 6.73 -8.24
CA THR A 162 -25.21 7.81 -7.26
C THR A 162 -24.40 7.76 -5.95
N PRO A 163 -24.01 8.93 -5.38
CA PRO A 163 -23.03 9.04 -4.29
C PRO A 163 -23.47 8.35 -2.99
N PRO A 164 -22.53 7.97 -2.11
CA PRO A 164 -22.86 7.44 -0.78
C PRO A 164 -23.42 8.58 0.07
N GLY A 165 -24.75 8.70 0.11
CA GLY A 165 -25.42 9.77 0.87
C GLY A 165 -26.94 9.75 0.89
N VAL A 166 -27.62 8.76 0.29
CA VAL A 166 -29.07 8.62 0.42
C VAL A 166 -29.41 7.13 0.58
N GLN A 167 -29.54 6.68 1.82
CA GLN A 167 -30.46 5.61 2.17
C GLN A 167 -31.66 6.26 2.87
N ALA A 168 -32.85 5.92 2.39
CA ALA A 168 -34.13 6.21 3.06
C ALA A 168 -34.37 5.23 4.21
#